data_AF-A0AAW2ZF11-F1
#
_entry.id   AF-A0AAW2ZF11-F1
#
_cell.length_a   1.000
_cell.length_b   1.000
_cell.length_c   1.000
_cell.angle_alpha   90.00
_cell.angle_beta   90.00
_cell.angle_gamma   90.00
#
_symmetry.space_group_name_H-M   'P 1'
#
loop_
_entity.id
_entity.type
_entity.pdbx_description
1 polymer ?
#
loop_
_entity_poly.entity_id
_entity_poly.type
_entity_poly.pdbx_seq_one_letter_code
_entity_poly.pdbx_strand_id
1 'polypeptide(L)'
;MFGKTEFDPMDALQLLCMLMNTQVVSTMNGDLHCSIKALAGYCWFHRWMIALVEEYPLVKEHIDNKVGEFARTYRARDKNAVPIIGDFMPLLSVSELQWDDVCEQLLEEVFARNVFWCLKKYPQLHYKVTEESRIKACFDSSRTMNGLLMFHTYFLKYVARPKGYSLQQTANDYDIKLGQQSSLVQDQLQYNVFWMKSVNNFEDFFYAIEMDLPKDMNKVLIQSYADSMQSGYHYRLKHLETIEEVNQKQASQANGNKKSADWSPWTKKTNAKDLVNVKMVVGENNELVPLVKLRRRK
;
A
#
# COMPACT_ATOMS: atom_id res chain seq x y z
N MET A 1 35.33 26.90 0.30
CA MET A 1 35.53 25.46 0.51
C MET A 1 34.16 24.83 0.65
N PHE A 2 33.63 24.23 -0.41
CA PHE A 2 32.50 23.32 -0.26
C PHE A 2 33.10 22.00 0.22
N GLY A 3 32.91 21.66 1.49
CA GLY A 3 33.35 20.38 2.03
C GLY A 3 32.74 19.26 1.21
N LYS A 4 33.56 18.31 0.74
CA LYS A 4 33.06 17.09 0.12
C LYS A 4 32.23 16.37 1.17
N THR A 5 30.91 16.43 1.05
CA THR A 5 30.03 15.48 1.74
C THR A 5 30.30 14.13 1.12
N GLU A 6 30.82 13.20 1.92
CA GLU A 6 30.98 11.80 1.53
C GLU A 6 29.60 11.20 1.22
N PHE A 7 29.56 10.22 0.32
CA PHE A 7 28.32 9.55 -0.04
C PHE A 7 27.81 8.74 1.16
N ASP A 8 26.56 8.97 1.59
CA ASP A 8 25.88 8.15 2.58
C ASP A 8 24.85 7.23 1.87
N PRO A 9 25.01 5.90 1.95
CA PRO A 9 24.07 4.97 1.34
C PRO A 9 22.67 5.00 1.98
N MET A 10 22.52 5.50 3.20
CA MET A 10 21.20 5.68 3.84
C MET A 10 20.42 6.84 3.22
N ASP A 11 21.09 7.93 2.86
CA ASP A 11 20.48 9.03 2.12
C ASP A 11 20.00 8.57 0.74
N ALA A 12 20.80 7.72 0.07
CA ALA A 12 20.41 7.12 -1.20
C ALA A 12 19.18 6.21 -1.06
N LEU A 13 19.13 5.38 -0.02
CA LEU A 13 17.96 4.54 0.28
C LEU A 13 16.70 5.40 0.48
N GLN A 14 16.81 6.43 1.31
CA GLN A 14 15.69 7.34 1.60
C GLN A 14 15.19 8.03 0.32
N LEU A 15 16.12 8.54 -0.49
CA LEU A 15 15.80 9.18 -1.76
C LEU A 15 15.07 8.21 -2.71
N LEU A 16 15.56 6.98 -2.86
CA LEU A 16 14.93 5.98 -3.73
C LEU A 16 13.51 5.64 -3.27
N CYS A 17 13.30 5.44 -1.97
CA CYS A 17 11.97 5.24 -1.40
C CYS A 17 11.02 6.39 -1.71
N MET A 18 11.48 7.63 -1.50
CA MET A 18 10.70 8.83 -1.78
C MET A 18 10.37 8.97 -3.27
N LEU A 19 11.31 8.68 -4.17
CA LEU A 19 11.10 8.73 -5.62
C LEU A 19 10.06 7.70 -6.06
N MET A 20 10.18 6.46 -5.58
CA MET A 20 9.24 5.39 -5.87
C MET A 20 7.83 5.74 -5.36
N ASN A 21 7.70 6.20 -4.13
CA ASN A 21 6.41 6.64 -3.58
C ASN A 21 5.81 7.81 -4.38
N THR A 22 6.59 8.87 -4.63
CA THR A 22 6.15 10.07 -5.37
C THR A 22 5.64 9.70 -6.75
N GLN A 23 6.34 8.79 -7.44
CA GLN A 23 5.94 8.31 -8.74
C GLN A 23 4.59 7.58 -8.71
N VAL A 24 4.38 6.71 -7.72
CA VAL A 24 3.12 5.97 -7.57
C VAL A 24 1.97 6.92 -7.25
N VAL A 25 2.16 7.83 -6.29
CA VAL A 25 1.14 8.85 -5.94
C VAL A 25 0.77 9.69 -7.16
N SER A 26 1.75 10.19 -7.91
CA SER A 26 1.52 10.98 -9.12
C SER A 26 0.78 10.18 -10.20
N THR A 27 1.11 8.90 -10.35
CA THR A 27 0.44 8.00 -11.30
C THR A 27 -1.03 7.76 -10.94
N MET A 28 -1.30 7.54 -9.64
CA MET A 28 -2.64 7.25 -9.13
C MET A 28 -3.54 8.49 -9.13
N ASN A 29 -2.99 9.67 -8.82
CA ASN A 29 -3.72 10.94 -8.91
C ASN A 29 -3.98 11.39 -10.36
N GLY A 30 -3.24 10.84 -11.33
CA GLY A 30 -3.36 11.22 -12.74
C GLY A 30 -2.44 12.37 -13.17
N ASP A 31 -1.58 12.84 -12.28
CA ASP A 31 -0.57 13.88 -12.55
C ASP A 31 0.53 13.36 -13.47
N LEU A 32 0.84 12.07 -13.39
CA LEU A 32 1.80 11.39 -14.27
C LEU A 32 1.07 10.52 -15.29
N HIS A 33 1.35 10.76 -16.58
CA HIS A 33 0.85 9.90 -17.65
C HIS A 33 1.38 8.48 -17.45
N CYS A 34 0.48 7.50 -17.37
CA CYS A 34 0.79 6.08 -17.16
C CYS A 34 1.41 5.45 -18.41
N SER A 35 2.45 6.08 -18.97
CA SER A 35 3.21 5.56 -20.10
C SER A 35 4.14 4.45 -19.64
N ILE A 36 4.45 3.54 -20.56
CA ILE A 36 5.49 2.53 -20.38
C ILE A 36 6.82 3.16 -19.91
N LYS A 37 7.20 4.31 -20.48
CA LYS A 37 8.43 5.03 -20.11
C LYS A 37 8.40 5.52 -18.67
N ALA A 38 7.26 6.04 -18.22
CA ALA A 38 7.11 6.44 -16.82
C ALA A 38 7.30 5.22 -15.92
N LEU A 39 6.57 4.13 -16.16
CA LEU A 39 6.65 2.91 -15.35
C LEU A 39 8.03 2.24 -15.38
N ALA A 40 8.79 2.38 -16.47
CA ALA A 40 10.19 1.98 -16.55
C ALA A 40 11.08 2.73 -15.54
N GLY A 41 10.79 4.00 -15.25
CA GLY A 41 11.49 4.77 -14.21
C GLY A 41 11.40 4.11 -12.83
N TYR A 42 10.22 3.56 -12.49
CA TYR A 42 10.03 2.86 -11.23
C TYR A 42 10.89 1.58 -11.16
N CYS A 43 11.01 0.88 -12.29
CA CYS A 43 11.88 -0.28 -12.44
C CYS A 43 13.37 0.07 -12.30
N TRP A 44 13.81 1.23 -12.80
CA TRP A 44 15.17 1.71 -12.61
C TRP A 44 15.48 1.98 -11.14
N PHE A 45 14.57 2.67 -10.42
CA PHE A 45 14.73 2.89 -8.99
C PHE A 45 14.81 1.59 -8.21
N HIS A 46 14.00 0.59 -8.59
CA HIS A 46 14.08 -0.73 -7.99
C HIS A 46 15.43 -1.41 -8.27
N ARG A 47 15.93 -1.40 -9.51
CA ARG A 47 17.27 -1.96 -9.82
C ARG A 47 18.38 -1.26 -9.05
N TRP A 48 18.30 0.06 -8.90
CA TRP A 48 19.26 0.82 -8.08
C TRP A 48 19.16 0.47 -6.61
N MET A 49 17.96 0.23 -6.09
CA MET A 49 17.77 -0.25 -4.71
C MET A 49 18.37 -1.64 -4.51
N ILE A 50 18.26 -2.54 -5.50
CA ILE A 50 18.96 -3.84 -5.48
C ILE A 50 20.48 -3.63 -5.46
N ALA A 51 21.02 -2.80 -6.35
CA ALA A 51 22.45 -2.52 -6.40
C ALA A 51 22.97 -1.92 -5.08
N LEU A 52 22.17 -1.06 -4.45
CA LEU A 52 22.51 -0.42 -3.18
C LEU A 52 22.64 -1.45 -2.05
N VAL A 53 21.72 -2.42 -1.96
CA VAL A 53 21.80 -3.46 -0.93
C VAL A 53 22.86 -4.53 -1.21
N GLU A 54 23.20 -4.75 -2.49
CA GLU A 54 24.31 -5.62 -2.91
C GLU A 54 25.66 -4.99 -2.53
N GLU A 55 25.84 -3.69 -2.78
CA GLU A 55 27.09 -2.96 -2.52
C GLU A 55 27.27 -2.62 -1.03
N TYR A 56 26.19 -2.31 -0.32
CA TYR A 56 26.23 -1.89 1.08
C TYR A 56 25.40 -2.81 1.99
N PRO A 57 25.97 -3.92 2.51
CA PRO A 57 25.25 -4.86 3.36
C PRO A 57 24.60 -4.25 4.61
N LEU A 58 25.17 -3.18 5.17
CA LEU A 58 24.58 -2.45 6.29
C LEU A 58 23.22 -1.83 5.94
N VAL A 59 23.00 -1.45 4.68
CA VAL A 59 21.69 -0.98 4.21
C VAL A 59 20.69 -2.12 4.22
N LYS A 60 21.09 -3.31 3.76
CA LYS A 60 20.25 -4.51 3.79
C LYS A 60 19.84 -4.87 5.23
N GLU A 61 20.80 -4.88 6.15
CA GLU A 61 20.55 -5.14 7.57
C GLU A 61 19.59 -4.11 8.16
N HIS A 62 19.80 -2.81 7.87
CA HIS A 62 18.90 -1.75 8.30
C HIS A 62 17.45 -1.97 7.79
N ILE A 63 17.30 -2.33 6.51
CA ILE A 63 16.01 -2.62 5.89
C ILE A 63 15.33 -3.80 6.57
N ASP A 64 16.02 -4.92 6.73
CA ASP A 64 15.47 -6.13 7.32
C ASP A 64 15.06 -5.91 8.78
N ASN A 65 15.88 -5.18 9.54
CA ASN A 65 15.55 -4.79 10.91
C ASN A 65 14.31 -3.89 10.94
N LYS A 66 14.22 -2.90 10.06
CA LYS A 66 13.07 -1.98 10.00
C LYS A 66 11.78 -2.70 9.62
N VAL A 67 11.81 -3.55 8.61
CA VAL A 67 10.64 -4.34 8.18
C VAL A 67 10.28 -5.39 9.23
N GLY A 68 11.29 -6.04 9.85
CA GLY A 68 11.09 -7.01 10.91
C GLY A 68 10.50 -6.41 12.19
N GLU A 69 10.93 -5.21 12.58
CA GLU A 69 10.32 -4.45 13.68
C GLU A 69 8.89 -4.02 13.32
N PHE A 70 8.64 -3.55 12.10
CA PHE A 70 7.29 -3.22 11.65
C PHE A 70 6.36 -4.44 11.76
N ALA A 71 6.80 -5.61 11.34
CA ALA A 71 6.00 -6.84 11.43
C ALA A 71 5.68 -7.22 12.88
N ARG A 72 6.68 -7.17 13.78
CA ARG A 72 6.57 -7.73 15.15
C ARG A 72 6.08 -6.74 16.20
N THR A 73 6.39 -5.46 16.04
CA THR A 73 6.26 -4.47 17.11
C THR A 73 5.26 -3.39 16.72
N TYR A 74 4.13 -3.30 17.45
CA TYR A 74 3.09 -2.28 17.19
C TYR A 74 3.65 -0.85 17.18
N ARG A 75 4.51 -0.49 18.14
CA ARG A 75 5.13 0.85 18.20
C ARG A 75 6.05 1.16 17.03
N ALA A 76 6.59 0.15 16.35
CA ALA A 76 7.43 0.34 15.17
C ALA A 76 6.62 0.64 13.89
N ARG A 77 5.28 0.67 13.98
CA ARG A 77 4.37 0.96 12.86
C ARG A 77 3.81 2.37 12.91
N ASP A 78 3.92 3.06 14.04
CA ASP A 78 3.28 4.35 14.25
C ASP A 78 3.89 5.44 13.35
N LYS A 79 3.29 6.63 13.36
CA LYS A 79 3.74 7.76 12.54
C LYS A 79 5.12 8.29 12.94
N ASN A 80 5.65 7.95 14.12
CA ASN A 80 7.00 8.34 14.51
C ASN A 80 8.03 7.37 13.91
N ALA A 81 7.76 6.07 13.93
CA ALA A 81 8.65 5.04 13.39
C ALA A 81 8.57 4.93 11.86
N VAL A 82 7.36 5.00 11.30
CA VAL A 82 7.11 5.00 9.85
C VAL A 82 6.24 6.22 9.51
N PRO A 83 6.84 7.40 9.27
CA PRO A 83 6.07 8.62 9.01
C PRO A 83 5.22 8.54 7.74
N ILE A 84 5.74 7.91 6.70
CA ILE A 84 5.12 7.79 5.38
C ILE A 84 5.10 6.31 4.98
N ILE A 85 3.90 5.71 4.95
CA ILE A 85 3.72 4.30 4.56
C ILE A 85 4.18 4.06 3.12
N GLY A 86 3.97 5.04 2.24
CA GLY A 86 4.45 4.97 0.85
C GLY A 86 5.96 4.80 0.71
N ASP A 87 6.76 5.37 1.62
CA ASP A 87 8.22 5.22 1.60
C ASP A 87 8.67 3.88 2.20
N PHE A 88 7.83 3.27 3.04
CA PHE A 88 8.07 1.95 3.61
C PHE A 88 7.86 0.83 2.59
N MET A 89 6.85 0.94 1.72
CA MET A 89 6.48 -0.12 0.76
C MET A 89 7.63 -0.55 -0.18
N PRO A 90 8.46 0.36 -0.74
CA PRO A 90 9.64 -0.01 -1.51
C PRO A 90 10.64 -0.90 -0.76
N LEU A 91 10.78 -0.75 0.56
CA LEU A 91 11.72 -1.54 1.35
C LEU A 91 11.43 -3.06 1.24
N LEU A 92 10.15 -3.41 1.11
CA LEU A 92 9.70 -4.80 0.93
C LEU A 92 10.25 -5.45 -0.35
N SER A 93 10.63 -4.65 -1.35
CA SER A 93 11.14 -5.18 -2.61
C SER A 93 12.53 -5.79 -2.46
N VAL A 94 13.29 -5.36 -1.44
CA VAL A 94 14.66 -5.80 -1.13
C VAL A 94 14.85 -6.41 0.27
N SER A 95 13.82 -6.44 1.15
CA SER A 95 13.90 -7.09 2.47
C SER A 95 13.70 -8.62 2.46
N GLU A 96 14.10 -9.34 3.51
CA GLU A 96 13.79 -10.78 3.62
C GLU A 96 12.28 -11.06 3.74
N LEU A 97 11.57 -10.21 4.49
CA LEU A 97 10.12 -10.28 4.60
C LEU A 97 9.45 -9.73 3.33
N GLN A 98 8.30 -10.31 2.98
CA GLN A 98 7.52 -9.95 1.79
C GLN A 98 6.17 -9.32 2.16
N TRP A 99 5.40 -8.91 1.15
CA TRP A 99 4.04 -8.36 1.34
C TRP A 99 3.20 -9.22 2.27
N ASP A 100 3.20 -10.54 2.05
CA ASP A 100 2.38 -11.47 2.83
C ASP A 100 2.80 -11.52 4.31
N ASP A 101 4.02 -11.11 4.67
CA ASP A 101 4.50 -11.11 6.07
C ASP A 101 4.09 -9.85 6.85
N VAL A 102 3.69 -8.78 6.16
CA VAL A 102 3.40 -7.47 6.77
C VAL A 102 2.00 -6.93 6.45
N CYS A 103 1.28 -7.52 5.51
CA CYS A 103 0.06 -6.93 4.93
C CYS A 103 -1.03 -6.66 5.97
N GLU A 104 -1.24 -7.57 6.92
CA GLU A 104 -2.25 -7.40 7.97
C GLU A 104 -1.94 -6.20 8.85
N GLN A 105 -0.71 -6.15 9.37
CA GLN A 105 -0.22 -5.08 10.23
C GLN A 105 -0.20 -3.72 9.51
N LEU A 106 0.10 -3.75 8.22
CA LEU A 106 0.12 -2.57 7.38
C LEU A 106 -1.30 -2.05 7.12
N LEU A 107 -2.26 -2.94 6.86
CA LEU A 107 -3.65 -2.53 6.68
C LEU A 107 -4.23 -1.92 7.95
N GLU A 108 -4.00 -2.50 9.13
CA GLU A 108 -4.43 -1.91 10.41
C GLU A 108 -3.99 -0.44 10.52
N GLU A 109 -2.70 -0.18 10.27
CA GLU A 109 -2.13 1.15 10.36
C GLU A 109 -2.64 2.08 9.26
N VAL A 110 -2.76 1.60 8.01
CA VAL A 110 -3.31 2.37 6.90
C VAL A 110 -4.75 2.81 7.18
N PHE A 111 -5.60 1.87 7.62
CA PHE A 111 -7.00 2.19 7.91
C PHE A 111 -7.12 3.18 9.07
N ALA A 112 -6.34 3.01 10.15
CA ALA A 112 -6.32 3.95 11.27
C ALA A 112 -5.86 5.36 10.86
N ARG A 113 -4.82 5.47 10.01
CA ARG A 113 -4.33 6.76 9.50
C ARG A 113 -5.32 7.42 8.53
N ASN A 114 -6.00 6.64 7.70
CA ASN A 114 -6.93 7.16 6.70
C ASN A 114 -8.19 7.78 7.31
N VAL A 115 -8.53 7.45 8.57
CA VAL A 115 -9.65 8.08 9.29
C VAL A 115 -9.54 9.60 9.32
N PHE A 116 -8.32 10.15 9.47
CA PHE A 116 -8.10 11.60 9.39
C PHE A 116 -8.66 12.20 8.10
N TRP A 117 -8.24 11.63 6.96
CA TRP A 117 -8.64 12.11 5.63
C TRP A 117 -10.11 11.84 5.36
N CYS A 118 -10.63 10.73 5.87
CA CYS A 118 -12.03 10.37 5.79
C CYS A 118 -12.92 11.40 6.46
N LEU A 119 -12.63 11.76 7.72
CA LEU A 119 -13.43 12.74 8.48
C LEU A 119 -13.25 14.16 7.97
N LYS A 120 -12.05 14.49 7.50
CA LYS A 120 -11.79 15.78 6.85
C LYS A 120 -12.62 15.95 5.58
N LYS A 121 -12.77 14.90 4.77
CA LYS A 121 -13.55 14.92 3.51
C LYS A 121 -15.06 14.74 3.75
N TYR A 122 -15.43 13.94 4.75
CA TYR A 122 -16.80 13.57 5.09
C TYR A 122 -17.08 13.77 6.59
N PRO A 123 -17.24 15.03 7.05
CA PRO A 123 -17.47 15.33 8.46
C PRO A 123 -18.71 14.65 9.07
N GLN A 124 -19.71 14.30 8.25
CA GLN A 124 -20.91 13.61 8.71
C GLN A 124 -20.62 12.23 9.33
N LEU A 125 -19.45 11.65 9.06
CA LEU A 125 -19.05 10.35 9.61
C LEU A 125 -18.73 10.39 11.12
N HIS A 126 -18.59 11.58 11.72
CA HIS A 126 -18.55 11.75 13.18
C HIS A 126 -19.88 11.36 13.84
N TYR A 127 -20.97 11.34 13.09
CA TYR A 127 -22.30 11.00 13.58
C TYR A 127 -22.74 9.61 13.10
N LYS A 128 -23.96 9.23 13.49
CA LYS A 128 -24.57 7.98 13.02
C LYS A 128 -24.93 8.11 11.54
N VAL A 129 -24.32 7.28 10.71
CA VAL A 129 -24.60 7.11 9.28
C VAL A 129 -24.96 5.65 8.98
N THR A 130 -25.57 5.40 7.82
CA THR A 130 -25.77 4.03 7.35
C THR A 130 -24.43 3.35 7.04
N GLU A 131 -24.41 2.02 7.13
CA GLU A 131 -23.24 1.21 6.78
C GLU A 131 -22.77 1.48 5.35
N GLU A 132 -23.69 1.46 4.38
CA GLU A 132 -23.39 1.72 2.97
C GLU A 132 -22.75 3.10 2.78
N SER A 133 -23.29 4.14 3.44
CA SER A 133 -22.74 5.50 3.38
C SER A 133 -21.34 5.56 3.96
N ARG A 134 -21.07 4.87 5.08
CA ARG A 134 -19.75 4.81 5.71
C ARG A 134 -18.73 4.13 4.79
N ILE A 135 -19.08 2.95 4.28
CA ILE A 135 -18.21 2.16 3.39
C ILE A 135 -17.85 2.99 2.15
N LYS A 136 -18.85 3.59 1.50
CA LYS A 136 -18.64 4.41 0.30
C LYS A 136 -17.77 5.64 0.57
N ALA A 137 -18.04 6.36 1.67
CA ALA A 137 -17.29 7.54 2.05
C ALA A 137 -15.82 7.22 2.39
N CYS A 138 -15.60 6.16 3.19
CA CYS A 138 -14.26 5.70 3.56
C CYS A 138 -13.46 5.23 2.35
N PHE A 139 -14.09 4.56 1.38
CA PHE A 139 -13.42 4.19 0.15
C PHE A 139 -13.02 5.44 -0.66
N ASP A 140 -13.97 6.35 -0.86
CA ASP A 140 -13.74 7.54 -1.69
C ASP A 140 -12.69 8.50 -1.11
N SER A 141 -12.58 8.60 0.20
CA SER A 141 -11.52 9.38 0.86
C SER A 141 -10.14 8.72 0.78
N SER A 142 -10.08 7.41 0.56
CA SER A 142 -8.84 6.62 0.63
C SER A 142 -8.27 6.26 -0.76
N ARG A 143 -8.85 6.80 -1.85
CA ARG A 143 -8.49 6.43 -3.23
C ARG A 143 -6.99 6.45 -3.53
N THR A 144 -6.28 7.52 -3.16
CA THR A 144 -4.84 7.63 -3.41
C THR A 144 -4.05 6.57 -2.64
N MET A 145 -4.36 6.37 -1.35
CA MET A 145 -3.69 5.35 -0.53
C MET A 145 -4.01 3.93 -1.03
N ASN A 146 -5.26 3.67 -1.43
CA ASN A 146 -5.66 2.40 -2.00
C ASN A 146 -4.90 2.13 -3.31
N GLY A 147 -4.81 3.12 -4.20
CA GLY A 147 -4.01 3.03 -5.42
C GLY A 147 -2.54 2.72 -5.15
N LEU A 148 -1.96 3.37 -4.13
CA LEU A 148 -0.60 3.12 -3.68
C LEU A 148 -0.42 1.66 -3.24
N LEU A 149 -1.29 1.15 -2.37
CA LEU A 149 -1.21 -0.24 -1.90
C LEU A 149 -1.36 -1.23 -3.06
N MET A 150 -2.36 -1.05 -3.91
CA MET A 150 -2.58 -1.94 -5.07
C MET A 150 -1.37 -1.98 -5.98
N PHE A 151 -0.78 -0.81 -6.29
CA PHE A 151 0.41 -0.74 -7.13
C PHE A 151 1.59 -1.46 -6.49
N HIS A 152 1.92 -1.14 -5.25
CA HIS A 152 3.08 -1.73 -4.58
C HIS A 152 2.89 -3.23 -4.37
N THR A 153 1.71 -3.71 -3.98
CA THR A 153 1.45 -5.14 -3.85
C THR A 153 1.67 -5.86 -5.19
N TYR A 154 1.12 -5.33 -6.29
CA TYR A 154 1.34 -5.90 -7.61
C TYR A 154 2.82 -5.90 -7.99
N PHE A 155 3.50 -4.76 -7.82
CA PHE A 155 4.92 -4.63 -8.13
C PHE A 155 5.75 -5.63 -7.33
N LEU A 156 5.54 -5.73 -6.02
CA LEU A 156 6.27 -6.64 -5.14
C LEU A 156 6.13 -8.10 -5.57
N LYS A 157 4.90 -8.53 -5.89
CA LYS A 157 4.59 -9.94 -6.17
C LYS A 157 4.85 -10.38 -7.61
N TYR A 158 4.78 -9.46 -8.57
CA TYR A 158 4.82 -9.79 -10.00
C TYR A 158 6.00 -9.17 -10.76
N VAL A 159 6.70 -8.19 -10.18
CA VAL A 159 7.83 -7.52 -10.83
C VAL A 159 9.11 -7.63 -10.00
N ALA A 160 9.06 -7.29 -8.71
CA ALA A 160 10.24 -7.26 -7.86
C ALA A 160 10.73 -8.67 -7.51
N ARG A 161 9.83 -9.53 -7.01
CA ARG A 161 10.11 -10.94 -6.73
C ARG A 161 8.93 -11.82 -7.15
N PRO A 162 8.80 -12.08 -8.46
CA PRO A 162 7.87 -13.07 -8.96
C PRO A 162 8.04 -14.41 -8.24
N LYS A 163 6.95 -15.17 -8.09
CA LYS A 163 7.00 -16.48 -7.45
C LYS A 163 8.03 -17.39 -8.15
N GLY A 164 8.99 -17.88 -7.37
CA GLY A 164 10.08 -18.73 -7.86
C GLY A 164 11.29 -17.98 -8.41
N TYR A 165 11.34 -16.65 -8.29
CA TYR A 165 12.48 -15.81 -8.65
C TYR A 165 13.17 -15.26 -7.40
N SER A 166 14.50 -15.32 -7.38
CA SER A 166 15.32 -14.62 -6.40
C SER A 166 15.51 -13.15 -6.78
N LEU A 167 15.89 -12.32 -5.81
CA LEU A 167 16.21 -10.91 -6.06
C LEU A 167 17.34 -10.76 -7.08
N GLN A 168 18.35 -11.66 -7.03
CA GLN A 168 19.45 -11.69 -7.99
C GLN A 168 18.98 -12.00 -9.42
N GLN A 169 18.01 -12.90 -9.58
CA GLN A 169 17.45 -13.21 -10.89
C GLN A 169 16.74 -11.98 -11.47
N THR A 170 15.95 -11.27 -10.65
CA THR A 170 15.35 -9.99 -11.04
C THR A 170 16.41 -8.95 -11.44
N ALA A 171 17.52 -8.86 -10.70
CA ALA A 171 18.63 -7.96 -10.99
C ALA A 171 19.26 -8.26 -12.35
N ASN A 172 19.57 -9.53 -12.61
CA ASN A 172 20.12 -9.97 -13.89
C ASN A 172 19.15 -9.69 -15.05
N ASP A 173 17.86 -9.87 -14.81
CA ASP A 173 16.83 -9.57 -15.80
C ASP A 173 16.78 -8.08 -16.18
N TYR A 174 16.94 -7.18 -15.21
CA TYR A 174 17.10 -5.76 -15.47
C TYR A 174 18.38 -5.49 -16.26
N ASP A 175 19.51 -6.08 -15.87
CA ASP A 175 20.83 -5.78 -16.47
C ASP A 175 20.90 -6.19 -17.95
N ILE A 176 20.40 -7.38 -18.29
CA ILE A 176 20.30 -7.86 -19.68
C ILE A 176 19.44 -6.91 -20.54
N LYS A 177 18.48 -6.22 -19.92
CA LYS A 177 17.52 -5.34 -20.59
C LYS A 177 17.82 -3.85 -20.34
N LEU A 178 19.04 -3.51 -19.93
CA LEU A 178 19.49 -2.13 -19.68
C LEU A 178 18.58 -1.37 -18.70
N GLY A 179 18.22 -2.03 -17.60
CA GLY A 179 17.33 -1.52 -16.56
C GLY A 179 15.84 -1.65 -16.87
N GLN A 180 15.46 -2.15 -18.06
CA GLN A 180 14.05 -2.32 -18.43
C GLN A 180 13.51 -3.70 -18.04
N GLN A 181 12.19 -3.83 -18.02
CA GLN A 181 11.51 -5.12 -17.94
C GLN A 181 11.23 -5.68 -19.34
N SER A 182 10.82 -6.94 -19.45
CA SER A 182 10.32 -7.46 -20.74
C SER A 182 9.09 -6.68 -21.20
N SER A 183 8.84 -6.59 -22.51
CA SER A 183 7.66 -5.92 -23.05
C SER A 183 6.36 -6.45 -22.45
N LEU A 184 6.27 -7.78 -22.29
CA LEU A 184 5.15 -8.44 -21.64
C LEU A 184 4.91 -7.92 -20.21
N VAL A 185 5.96 -7.81 -19.39
CA VAL A 185 5.84 -7.31 -18.01
C VAL A 185 5.48 -5.81 -18.00
N GLN A 186 6.03 -5.03 -18.93
CA GLN A 186 5.69 -3.60 -19.05
C GLN A 186 4.22 -3.41 -19.41
N ASP A 187 3.71 -4.14 -20.40
CA ASP A 187 2.32 -4.10 -20.84
C ASP A 187 1.37 -4.55 -19.72
N GLN A 188 1.74 -5.62 -19.00
CA GLN A 188 0.98 -6.11 -17.85
C GLN A 188 0.96 -5.09 -16.72
N LEU A 189 2.09 -4.48 -16.37
CA LEU A 189 2.16 -3.45 -15.33
C LEU A 189 1.29 -2.24 -15.71
N GLN A 190 1.39 -1.77 -16.96
CA GLN A 190 0.60 -0.64 -17.44
C GLN A 190 -0.90 -0.97 -17.42
N TYR A 191 -1.29 -2.14 -17.90
CA TYR A 191 -2.67 -2.60 -17.86
C TYR A 191 -3.22 -2.64 -16.43
N ASN A 192 -2.45 -3.20 -15.50
CA ASN A 192 -2.85 -3.27 -14.09
C ASN A 192 -2.97 -1.89 -13.45
N VAL A 193 -2.08 -0.94 -13.78
CA VAL A 193 -2.20 0.46 -13.34
C VAL A 193 -3.51 1.09 -13.84
N PHE A 194 -3.87 0.90 -15.11
CA PHE A 194 -5.14 1.41 -15.64
C PHE A 194 -6.34 0.78 -14.95
N TRP A 195 -6.30 -0.53 -14.68
CA TRP A 195 -7.34 -1.22 -13.94
C TRP A 195 -7.47 -0.68 -12.50
N MET A 196 -6.36 -0.56 -11.77
CA MET A 196 -6.30 -0.02 -10.39
C MET A 196 -6.91 1.38 -10.30
N LYS A 197 -6.70 2.23 -11.30
CA LYS A 197 -7.31 3.57 -11.36
C LYS A 197 -8.83 3.55 -11.54
N SER A 198 -9.39 2.45 -12.04
CA SER A 198 -10.83 2.28 -12.19
C SER A 198 -11.51 1.61 -10.99
N VAL A 199 -10.73 1.04 -10.05
CA VAL A 199 -11.23 0.44 -8.80
C VAL A 199 -11.93 1.50 -7.94
N ASN A 200 -13.16 1.19 -7.52
CA ASN A 200 -14.04 2.15 -6.85
C ASN A 200 -14.78 1.59 -5.63
N ASN A 201 -14.42 0.39 -5.17
CA ASN A 201 -15.04 -0.33 -4.07
C ASN A 201 -13.99 -1.21 -3.34
N PHE A 202 -14.31 -1.62 -2.10
CA PHE A 202 -13.40 -2.44 -1.29
C PHE A 202 -13.22 -3.86 -1.84
N GLU A 203 -14.22 -4.45 -2.49
CA GLU A 203 -14.14 -5.81 -3.04
C GLU A 203 -12.99 -5.93 -4.05
N ASP A 204 -12.96 -5.03 -5.03
CA ASP A 204 -11.92 -4.95 -6.05
C ASP A 204 -10.57 -4.54 -5.44
N PHE A 205 -10.56 -3.67 -4.42
CA PHE A 205 -9.34 -3.30 -3.70
C PHE A 205 -8.71 -4.49 -2.95
N PHE A 206 -9.48 -5.24 -2.17
CA PHE A 206 -9.00 -6.44 -1.47
C PHE A 206 -8.58 -7.52 -2.46
N TYR A 207 -9.28 -7.62 -3.59
CA TYR A 207 -8.85 -8.47 -4.69
C TYR A 207 -7.45 -8.08 -5.22
N ALA A 208 -7.21 -6.80 -5.47
CA ALA A 208 -5.94 -6.28 -5.99
C ALA A 208 -4.76 -6.50 -5.05
N ILE A 209 -4.96 -6.36 -3.74
CA ILE A 209 -3.90 -6.56 -2.73
C ILE A 209 -3.75 -8.02 -2.28
N GLU A 210 -4.47 -8.94 -2.91
CA GLU A 210 -4.48 -10.38 -2.64
C GLU A 210 -4.87 -10.77 -1.22
N MET A 211 -5.80 -10.03 -0.64
CA MET A 211 -6.36 -10.32 0.67
C MET A 211 -7.84 -10.64 0.58
N ASP A 212 -8.34 -11.37 1.57
CA ASP A 212 -9.77 -11.60 1.68
C ASP A 212 -10.46 -10.31 2.14
N LEU A 213 -11.62 -10.03 1.53
CA LEU A 213 -12.50 -8.98 2.02
C LEU A 213 -12.98 -9.37 3.43
N PRO A 214 -12.85 -8.50 4.44
CA PRO A 214 -13.42 -8.77 5.74
C PRO A 214 -14.92 -9.04 5.65
N LYS A 215 -15.40 -10.03 6.39
CA LYS A 215 -16.84 -10.40 6.39
C LYS A 215 -17.76 -9.24 6.75
N ASP A 216 -17.27 -8.33 7.60
CA ASP A 216 -17.98 -7.13 8.04
C ASP A 216 -17.05 -5.93 7.89
N MET A 217 -17.06 -5.32 6.71
CA MET A 217 -16.22 -4.17 6.39
C MET A 217 -16.59 -2.95 7.24
N ASN A 218 -17.87 -2.76 7.56
CA ASN A 218 -18.32 -1.66 8.40
C ASN A 218 -17.74 -1.74 9.82
N LYS A 219 -17.72 -2.94 10.40
CA LYS A 219 -17.06 -3.18 11.71
C LYS A 219 -15.57 -2.85 11.66
N VAL A 220 -14.86 -3.22 10.59
CA VAL A 220 -13.46 -2.85 10.40
C VAL A 220 -13.28 -1.32 10.38
N LEU A 221 -14.14 -0.60 9.65
CA LEU A 221 -14.07 0.86 9.58
C LEU A 221 -14.40 1.53 10.92
N ILE A 222 -15.35 0.99 11.68
CA ILE A 222 -15.66 1.47 13.05
C ILE A 222 -14.46 1.22 13.98
N GLN A 223 -13.83 0.05 13.90
CA GLN A 223 -12.66 -0.26 14.71
C GLN A 223 -11.48 0.66 14.35
N SER A 224 -11.26 0.90 13.06
CA SER A 224 -10.22 1.81 12.55
C SER A 224 -10.39 3.23 13.10
N TYR A 225 -11.63 3.69 13.30
CA TYR A 225 -11.92 4.97 13.95
C TYR A 225 -11.46 4.98 15.41
N ALA A 226 -11.75 3.91 16.17
CA ALA A 226 -11.30 3.77 17.55
C ALA A 226 -9.77 3.73 17.66
N ASP A 227 -9.11 3.02 16.75
CA ASP A 227 -7.64 2.93 16.73
C ASP A 227 -7.01 4.27 16.32
N SER A 228 -7.62 4.99 15.38
CA SER A 228 -7.23 6.37 15.01
C SER A 228 -7.29 7.34 16.19
N MET A 229 -8.33 7.24 17.04
CA MET A 229 -8.43 8.06 18.26
C MET A 229 -7.34 7.71 19.27
N GLN A 230 -7.09 6.41 19.48
CA GLN A 230 -6.08 5.93 20.41
C GLN A 230 -4.66 6.36 19.98
N SER A 231 -4.37 6.30 18.69
CA SER A 231 -3.07 6.69 18.11
C SER A 231 -2.92 8.20 17.86
N GLY A 232 -3.96 9.00 18.13
CA GLY A 232 -3.92 10.45 17.95
C GLY A 232 -3.93 10.92 16.48
N TYR A 233 -4.34 10.07 15.54
CA TYR A 233 -4.47 10.43 14.12
C TYR A 233 -5.77 11.16 13.82
N HIS A 234 -6.75 11.08 14.72
CA HIS A 234 -8.10 11.55 14.53
C HIS A 234 -8.20 13.05 14.19
N TYR A 235 -8.95 13.40 13.13
CA TYR A 235 -9.27 14.78 12.79
C TYR A 235 -10.35 15.31 13.73
N ARG A 236 -10.05 16.32 14.53
CA ARG A 236 -11.03 16.98 15.41
C ARG A 236 -11.67 18.17 14.70
N LEU A 237 -13.00 18.20 14.64
CA LEU A 237 -13.74 19.37 14.18
C LEU A 237 -13.67 20.47 15.25
N LYS A 238 -13.22 21.67 14.87
CA LYS A 238 -13.16 22.86 15.75
C LYS A 238 -14.48 23.24 16.44
N HIS A 239 -15.62 22.72 15.98
CA HIS A 239 -16.95 22.99 16.55
C HIS A 239 -17.50 21.86 17.44
N LEU A 240 -16.79 20.74 17.60
CA LEU A 240 -17.17 19.63 18.49
C LEU A 240 -16.41 19.63 19.83
N GLU A 241 -15.56 20.64 20.07
CA GLU A 241 -14.79 20.82 21.31
C GLU A 241 -15.68 20.73 22.56
N THR A 242 -16.91 21.23 22.48
CA THR A 242 -17.88 21.23 23.60
C THR A 242 -18.52 19.87 23.91
N ILE A 243 -18.55 18.91 22.98
CA ILE A 243 -19.15 17.58 23.20
C ILE A 243 -18.07 16.55 23.57
N GLU A 244 -16.88 16.67 22.98
CA GLU A 244 -15.76 15.78 23.26
C GLU A 244 -15.16 16.00 24.66
N GLU A 245 -15.14 17.23 25.18
CA GLU A 245 -14.72 17.52 26.56
C GLU A 245 -15.63 16.86 27.62
N VAL A 246 -16.92 16.71 27.31
CA VAL A 246 -17.90 16.04 28.18
C VAL A 246 -17.70 14.53 28.16
N ASN A 247 -17.40 13.95 26.99
CA ASN A 247 -17.17 12.51 26.84
C ASN A 247 -15.79 12.07 27.33
N GLN A 248 -14.75 12.90 27.19
CA GLN A 248 -13.41 12.62 27.73
C GLN A 248 -13.39 12.58 29.26
N LYS A 249 -14.18 13.42 29.95
CA LYS A 249 -14.33 13.35 31.41
C LYS A 249 -15.00 12.06 31.89
N GLN A 250 -15.87 11.46 31.08
CA GLN A 250 -16.54 10.18 31.41
C GLN A 250 -15.68 8.96 31.06
N ALA A 251 -14.94 8.99 29.95
CA ALA A 251 -14.03 7.91 29.56
C ALA A 251 -12.78 7.81 30.45
N SER A 252 -12.29 8.94 30.98
CA SER A 252 -11.15 8.95 31.92
C SER A 252 -11.47 8.30 33.27
N GLN A 253 -12.77 8.13 33.60
CA GLN A 253 -13.24 7.47 34.81
C GLN A 253 -13.52 5.98 34.60
N ALA A 254 -13.51 5.49 33.35
CA ALA A 254 -13.78 4.11 33.00
C ALA A 254 -12.58 3.48 32.26
N ASN A 255 -11.80 2.70 33.00
CA ASN A 255 -10.76 1.75 32.56
C ASN A 255 -9.34 2.26 32.33
N GLY A 256 -8.53 1.97 33.35
CA GLY A 256 -7.16 1.49 33.13
C GLY A 256 -7.14 0.10 32.48
N ASN A 257 -6.13 -0.08 31.62
CA ASN A 257 -5.48 -1.33 31.27
C ASN A 257 -6.36 -2.56 31.00
N LYS A 258 -6.68 -2.77 29.72
CA LYS A 258 -6.57 -4.05 28.96
C LYS A 258 -7.18 -3.85 27.56
N LYS A 259 -6.41 -4.12 26.50
CA LYS A 259 -6.99 -4.62 25.24
C LYS A 259 -6.53 -6.05 25.04
N SER A 260 -7.52 -6.88 24.70
CA SER A 260 -7.44 -8.29 24.43
C SER A 260 -6.48 -8.57 23.27
N ALA A 261 -5.64 -9.58 23.47
CA ALA A 261 -4.94 -10.24 22.40
C ALA A 261 -5.94 -10.82 21.38
N ASP A 262 -5.50 -10.85 20.11
CA ASP A 262 -5.92 -11.80 19.08
C ASP A 262 -7.20 -11.55 18.25
N TRP A 263 -7.52 -10.29 17.91
CA TRP A 263 -8.48 -10.01 16.82
C TRP A 263 -7.79 -9.31 15.64
N SER A 264 -7.57 -10.06 14.55
CA SER A 264 -7.24 -9.55 13.21
C SER A 264 -8.42 -9.88 12.27
N PRO A 265 -9.03 -8.89 11.59
CA PRO A 265 -10.08 -9.15 10.58
C PRO A 265 -9.49 -9.63 9.24
N TRP A 266 -8.17 -9.70 9.15
CA TRP A 266 -7.45 -9.90 7.90
C TRP A 266 -7.14 -11.38 7.70
N THR A 267 -7.46 -11.92 6.52
CA THR A 267 -7.04 -13.27 6.13
C THR A 267 -6.41 -13.26 4.75
N LYS A 268 -5.37 -14.08 4.56
CA LYS A 268 -4.66 -14.24 3.29
C LYS A 268 -5.49 -15.12 2.35
N LYS A 269 -5.51 -14.76 1.06
CA LYS A 269 -6.09 -15.64 0.04
C LYS A 269 -5.27 -16.92 -0.10
N THR A 270 -5.91 -18.07 0.11
CA THR A 270 -5.26 -19.40 0.05
C THR A 270 -5.04 -19.96 -1.37
N ASN A 271 -5.43 -19.24 -2.43
CA ASN A 271 -5.14 -19.65 -3.81
C ASN A 271 -5.07 -18.44 -4.75
N ALA A 272 -3.87 -17.88 -4.95
CA ALA A 272 -3.57 -16.91 -6.01
C ALA A 272 -3.46 -17.57 -7.40
N LYS A 273 -4.42 -18.43 -7.77
CA LYS A 273 -4.41 -19.09 -9.10
C LYS A 273 -5.00 -18.22 -10.22
N ASP A 274 -5.65 -17.11 -9.88
CA ASP A 274 -6.45 -16.35 -10.85
C ASP A 274 -5.82 -15.03 -11.32
N LEU A 275 -4.67 -14.60 -10.76
CA LEU A 275 -3.95 -13.40 -11.24
C LEU A 275 -2.91 -13.72 -12.32
N VAL A 276 -2.48 -14.99 -12.44
CA VAL A 276 -1.41 -15.42 -13.36
C VAL A 276 -1.94 -15.91 -14.72
N ASN A 277 -3.25 -16.13 -14.87
CA ASN A 277 -3.85 -16.62 -16.12
C ASN A 277 -4.97 -15.72 -16.62
N VAL A 278 -4.64 -14.49 -17.02
CA VAL A 278 -5.49 -13.76 -17.96
C VAL A 278 -5.28 -14.38 -19.33
N LYS A 279 -6.12 -15.35 -19.70
CA LYS A 279 -6.28 -15.76 -21.10
C LYS A 279 -6.68 -14.50 -21.87
N MET A 280 -5.75 -13.99 -22.67
CA MET A 280 -6.03 -12.94 -23.65
C MET A 280 -6.93 -13.56 -24.71
N VAL A 281 -8.05 -12.91 -25.01
CA VAL A 281 -8.93 -13.32 -26.11
C VAL A 281 -8.80 -12.29 -27.22
N VAL A 282 -8.75 -12.75 -28.47
CA VAL A 282 -8.80 -11.85 -29.62
C VAL A 282 -10.22 -11.30 -29.71
N GLY A 283 -10.38 -9.99 -29.57
CA GLY A 283 -11.65 -9.29 -29.70
C GLY A 283 -12.12 -9.21 -31.17
N GLU A 284 -13.36 -8.76 -31.37
CA GLU A 284 -14.01 -8.67 -32.69
C GLU A 284 -13.23 -7.81 -33.72
N ASN A 285 -12.34 -6.94 -33.25
CA ASN A 285 -11.47 -6.07 -34.07
C ASN A 285 -10.01 -6.54 -34.13
N ASN A 286 -9.71 -7.80 -33.77
CA ASN A 286 -8.37 -8.36 -33.73
C ASN A 286 -7.43 -7.75 -32.66
N GLU A 287 -7.99 -7.04 -31.68
CA GLU A 287 -7.26 -6.51 -30.51
C GLU A 287 -7.20 -7.57 -29.40
N LEU A 288 -6.12 -7.57 -28.61
CA LEU A 288 -6.03 -8.45 -27.44
C LEU A 288 -6.88 -7.88 -26.29
N VAL A 289 -7.91 -8.60 -25.87
CA VAL A 289 -8.86 -8.16 -24.84
C VAL A 289 -8.82 -9.09 -23.61
N PRO A 290 -8.75 -8.53 -22.38
CA PRO A 290 -8.78 -9.30 -21.14
C PRO A 290 -10.15 -9.97 -20.90
N LEU A 291 -10.13 -11.24 -20.45
CA LEU A 291 -11.32 -12.07 -20.20
C LEU A 291 -12.31 -11.48 -19.18
N VAL A 292 -11.86 -10.56 -18.32
CA VAL A 292 -12.70 -9.88 -17.30
C VAL A 292 -13.81 -9.04 -17.94
N LYS A 293 -13.66 -8.56 -19.18
CA LYS A 293 -14.71 -7.83 -19.91
C LYS A 293 -15.92 -8.70 -20.29
N LEU A 294 -15.81 -10.03 -20.30
CA LEU A 294 -16.92 -10.94 -20.66
C LEU A 294 -17.85 -11.28 -19.49
N ARG A 295 -17.47 -10.99 -18.23
CA ARG A 295 -18.33 -11.27 -17.06
C ARG A 295 -19.37 -10.18 -16.76
N ARG A 296 -19.34 -9.03 -17.44
CA ARG A 296 -20.33 -7.94 -17.28
C ARG A 296 -21.35 -7.82 -18.42
N ARG A 297 -21.43 -8.82 -19.31
CA ARG A 297 -22.50 -8.96 -20.30
C ARG A 297 -23.26 -10.27 -20.07
N LYS A 298 -23.98 -10.36 -18.95
CA LYS A 298 -25.20 -11.16 -18.80
C LYS A 298 -26.14 -10.41 -17.89
#